data_AF-A0AAT9RZL4-F1
#
_entry.id   AF-A0AAT9RZL4-F1
#
_cell.length_a   1.000
_cell.length_b   1.000
_cell.length_c   1.000
_cell.angle_alpha   90.00
_cell.angle_beta   90.00
_cell.angle_gamma   90.00
#
_symmetry.space_group_name_H-M   'P 1'
#
loop_
_entity.id
_entity.type
_entity.pdbx_description
1 polymer ?
#
loop_
_entity_poly.entity_id
_entity_poly.type
_entity_poly.pdbx_seq_one_letter_code
_entity_poly.pdbx_strand_id
1 'polypeptide(L)'
;MSYDADVIVIGAGLAGLAATAELVDAGRKVILLDQEPEQSIGGQAHWSFGGLFFVDSPEQRRLRIKDSHALALQDWMGTAAFDREEDHWPRKWAEAYVDFAAGEKRSWLYRQGVRFFPVVGWAERGGYDANGHGNSVPRFHITWGTGPGLVAPFERRVREGVARGLVQLRFRHRVTGLSRSAGAVDTVTGEILEASAIERGQASSRSVTGAFELKAQAVIVTSGGIGGNHDLVRANWPERLGNPPEKMISGVPAHVDGKMLAIAEETGAHLINRDRMWHYTEGIQNWNPIWENHGIRVLPGPSSLWLDARGKRLPVPLFPGFDTLGTLEHIMKTGYDYTWFVLDQKIIGKEFALSGSEQNPDLTGKSIKDVFIRARADVPGPVKAFMDQGVDFVVEKDLGSLVRGMNALTKEPLIDEAELRREIVSRDREVANPFTKDLQIMAIRGARNYLGDKLIRTAAPHRILDPKAGPLIAVRLNILTRKTLGGLETDLSSRVLTEGGDPLEGVYAAGEAAGFGGGGVHGYRSLEGTFLGGCLFSGRTAGRAAAKATA
;
A
#
# COMPACT_ATOMS: atom_id res chain seq x y z
N MET A 1 -0.54 -42.25 0.54
CA MET A 1 -1.19 -41.65 1.72
C MET A 1 -2.32 -40.77 1.21
N SER A 2 -3.44 -40.67 1.94
CA SER A 2 -4.57 -39.80 1.55
C SER A 2 -4.22 -38.35 1.88
N TYR A 3 -4.29 -37.44 0.92
CA TYR A 3 -4.23 -36.00 1.19
C TYR A 3 -5.59 -35.50 1.71
N ASP A 4 -5.58 -34.47 2.56
CA ASP A 4 -6.81 -33.81 3.06
C ASP A 4 -7.41 -32.86 2.02
N ALA A 5 -6.57 -32.33 1.13
CA ALA A 5 -6.94 -31.45 0.02
C ALA A 5 -5.93 -31.59 -1.13
N ASP A 6 -6.29 -31.10 -2.31
CA ASP A 6 -5.32 -30.96 -3.40
C ASP A 6 -4.33 -29.83 -3.05
N VAL A 7 -4.85 -28.71 -2.53
CA VAL A 7 -4.05 -27.53 -2.19
C VAL A 7 -4.43 -26.95 -0.83
N ILE A 8 -3.44 -26.56 -0.03
CA ILE A 8 -3.63 -25.73 1.16
C ILE A 8 -3.20 -24.29 0.83
N VAL A 9 -4.06 -23.31 1.12
CA VAL A 9 -3.75 -21.88 0.98
C VAL A 9 -3.66 -21.26 2.36
N ILE A 10 -2.56 -20.56 2.65
CA ILE A 10 -2.28 -19.94 3.95
C ILE A 10 -2.47 -18.43 3.83
N GLY A 11 -3.51 -17.91 4.45
CA GLY A 11 -3.91 -16.50 4.46
C GLY A 11 -5.13 -16.23 3.56
N ALA A 12 -6.21 -15.73 4.16
CA ALA A 12 -7.44 -15.33 3.47
C ALA A 12 -7.40 -13.86 3.01
N GLY A 13 -6.21 -13.34 2.68
CA GLY A 13 -6.04 -12.02 2.05
C GLY A 13 -6.39 -12.02 0.56
N LEU A 14 -6.30 -10.87 -0.11
CA LEU A 14 -6.64 -10.76 -1.54
C LEU A 14 -5.88 -11.75 -2.45
N ALA A 15 -4.60 -11.99 -2.19
CA ALA A 15 -3.80 -12.95 -2.98
C ALA A 15 -4.30 -14.39 -2.77
N GLY A 16 -4.57 -14.79 -1.52
CA GLY A 16 -5.09 -16.12 -1.19
C GLY A 16 -6.51 -16.35 -1.70
N LEU A 17 -7.37 -15.32 -1.66
CA LEU A 17 -8.71 -15.38 -2.26
C LEU A 17 -8.64 -15.50 -3.79
N ALA A 18 -7.74 -14.76 -4.44
CA ALA A 18 -7.53 -14.87 -5.89
C ALA A 18 -7.00 -16.26 -6.28
N ALA A 19 -6.03 -16.80 -5.54
CA ALA A 19 -5.49 -18.14 -5.77
C ALA A 19 -6.57 -19.21 -5.59
N THR A 20 -7.31 -19.14 -4.47
CA THR A 20 -8.39 -20.09 -4.16
C THR A 20 -9.50 -20.03 -5.20
N ALA A 21 -9.85 -18.83 -5.70
CA ALA A 21 -10.86 -18.69 -6.74
C ALA A 21 -10.44 -19.38 -8.06
N GLU A 22 -9.18 -19.28 -8.48
CA GLU A 22 -8.69 -20.00 -9.67
C GLU A 22 -8.64 -21.53 -9.44
N LEU A 23 -8.27 -21.98 -8.24
CA LEU A 23 -8.30 -23.40 -7.88
C LEU A 23 -9.72 -23.98 -7.92
N VAL A 24 -10.69 -23.21 -7.44
CA VAL A 24 -12.12 -23.54 -7.42
C VAL A 24 -12.70 -23.62 -8.83
N ASP A 25 -12.28 -22.75 -9.74
CA ASP A 25 -12.65 -22.84 -11.16
C ASP A 25 -12.06 -24.08 -11.84
N ALA A 26 -10.87 -24.51 -11.40
CA ALA A 26 -10.21 -25.73 -11.86
C ALA A 26 -10.73 -27.02 -11.19
N GLY A 27 -11.72 -26.91 -10.29
CA GLY A 27 -12.34 -28.07 -9.62
C GLY A 27 -11.50 -28.72 -8.52
N ARG A 28 -10.48 -28.02 -8.00
CA ARG A 28 -9.58 -28.55 -6.96
C ARG A 28 -10.20 -28.43 -5.56
N LYS A 29 -9.90 -29.40 -4.71
CA LYS A 29 -10.21 -29.36 -3.27
C LYS A 29 -9.18 -28.50 -2.54
N VAL A 30 -9.66 -27.51 -1.80
CA VAL A 30 -8.82 -26.51 -1.13
C VAL A 30 -9.15 -26.42 0.35
N ILE A 31 -8.13 -26.35 1.20
CA ILE A 31 -8.27 -25.86 2.57
C ILE A 31 -7.64 -24.47 2.64
N LEU A 32 -8.45 -23.46 2.96
CA LEU A 32 -7.98 -22.08 3.17
C LEU A 32 -7.88 -21.80 4.67
N LEU A 33 -6.65 -21.60 5.14
CA LEU A 33 -6.30 -21.35 6.54
C LEU A 33 -6.13 -19.85 6.79
N ASP A 34 -6.63 -19.35 7.91
CA ASP A 34 -6.30 -18.02 8.41
C ASP A 34 -6.26 -18.00 9.94
N GLN A 35 -5.31 -17.27 10.52
CA GLN A 35 -5.22 -17.12 11.98
C GLN A 35 -6.29 -16.18 12.54
N GLU A 36 -6.79 -15.27 11.71
CA GLU A 36 -7.83 -14.32 12.08
C GLU A 36 -9.23 -14.93 12.02
N PRO A 37 -10.20 -14.34 12.74
CA PRO A 37 -11.59 -14.76 12.63
C PRO A 37 -12.17 -14.43 11.25
N GLU A 38 -13.29 -15.05 10.90
CA GLU A 38 -13.93 -14.96 9.58
C GLU A 38 -14.21 -13.52 9.13
N GLN A 39 -14.54 -12.64 10.07
CA GLN A 39 -14.79 -11.21 9.87
C GLN A 39 -13.58 -10.50 9.26
N SER A 40 -12.37 -11.07 9.31
CA SER A 40 -11.14 -10.51 8.75
C SER A 40 -10.84 -10.95 7.31
N ILE A 41 -11.69 -11.75 6.66
CA ILE A 41 -11.52 -12.19 5.27
C ILE A 41 -11.24 -11.03 4.30
N GLY A 42 -10.23 -11.16 3.45
CA GLY A 42 -9.67 -10.07 2.62
C GLY A 42 -8.44 -9.41 3.23
N GLY A 43 -8.19 -9.62 4.52
CA GLY A 43 -7.04 -9.10 5.26
C GLY A 43 -6.85 -7.60 5.07
N GLN A 44 -5.60 -7.15 4.98
CA GLN A 44 -5.27 -5.73 4.77
C GLN A 44 -5.76 -5.13 3.44
N ALA A 45 -6.12 -5.94 2.44
CA ALA A 45 -6.63 -5.42 1.18
C ALA A 45 -8.04 -4.82 1.35
N HIS A 46 -8.79 -5.30 2.34
CA HIS A 46 -10.10 -4.72 2.71
C HIS A 46 -9.97 -3.24 3.06
N TRP A 47 -8.94 -2.86 3.83
CA TRP A 47 -8.72 -1.48 4.29
C TRP A 47 -8.15 -0.54 3.22
N SER A 48 -7.87 -1.03 2.02
CA SER A 48 -7.22 -0.23 0.99
C SER A 48 -8.17 0.80 0.37
N PHE A 49 -7.62 1.94 -0.06
CA PHE A 49 -8.28 2.86 -0.98
C PHE A 49 -8.66 2.23 -2.34
N GLY A 50 -8.14 1.05 -2.67
CA GLY A 50 -8.56 0.27 -3.85
C GLY A 50 -7.91 0.70 -5.16
N GLY A 51 -6.75 1.35 -5.10
CA GLY A 51 -6.01 1.81 -6.27
C GLY A 51 -5.37 0.67 -7.08
N LEU A 52 -5.48 0.75 -8.40
CA LEU A 52 -4.95 -0.21 -9.35
C LEU A 52 -4.19 0.48 -10.49
N PHE A 53 -3.02 -0.05 -10.80
CA PHE A 53 -2.20 0.35 -11.93
C PHE A 53 -2.75 -0.26 -13.23
N PHE A 54 -3.11 0.59 -14.20
CA PHE A 54 -3.42 0.19 -15.58
C PHE A 54 -2.61 1.01 -16.55
N VAL A 55 -2.36 0.45 -17.73
CA VAL A 55 -1.63 1.09 -18.81
C VAL A 55 -2.55 1.23 -20.02
N ASP A 56 -2.57 2.43 -20.60
CA ASP A 56 -3.39 2.80 -21.76
C ASP A 56 -4.88 2.37 -21.68
N SER A 57 -5.47 2.57 -20.50
CA SER A 57 -6.84 2.20 -20.21
C SER A 57 -7.86 3.10 -20.94
N PRO A 58 -9.10 2.61 -21.15
CA PRO A 58 -10.22 3.46 -21.61
C PRO A 58 -10.43 4.71 -20.75
N GLU A 59 -10.22 4.62 -19.44
CA GLU A 59 -10.31 5.75 -18.51
C GLU A 59 -9.22 6.80 -18.78
N GLN A 60 -7.97 6.36 -19.01
CA GLN A 60 -6.85 7.23 -19.38
C GLN A 60 -7.12 7.95 -20.71
N ARG A 61 -7.52 7.20 -21.74
CA ARG A 61 -7.82 7.75 -23.07
C ARG A 61 -8.96 8.77 -23.03
N ARG A 62 -10.02 8.52 -22.24
CA ARG A 62 -11.13 9.48 -22.04
C ARG A 62 -10.66 10.80 -21.43
N LEU A 63 -9.62 10.76 -20.60
CA LEU A 63 -9.00 11.94 -20.00
C LEU A 63 -7.83 12.51 -20.81
N ARG A 64 -7.65 12.04 -22.05
CA ARG A 64 -6.60 12.46 -22.99
C ARG A 64 -5.18 12.17 -22.49
N ILE A 65 -5.04 11.20 -21.59
CA ILE A 65 -3.73 10.67 -21.19
C ILE A 65 -3.26 9.74 -22.31
N LYS A 66 -2.07 10.03 -22.85
CA LYS A 66 -1.39 9.16 -23.81
C LYS A 66 -0.41 8.30 -23.04
N ASP A 67 -0.65 7.00 -23.03
CA ASP A 67 0.16 6.03 -22.31
C ASP A 67 0.53 4.87 -23.24
N SER A 68 1.51 4.07 -22.85
CA SER A 68 1.94 2.89 -23.60
C SER A 68 2.65 1.90 -22.68
N HIS A 69 2.69 0.64 -23.11
CA HIS A 69 3.47 -0.40 -22.44
C HIS A 69 4.94 0.01 -22.27
N ALA A 70 5.59 0.50 -23.32
CA ALA A 70 7.00 0.91 -23.27
C ALA A 70 7.26 2.02 -22.25
N LEU A 71 6.38 3.03 -22.17
CA LEU A 71 6.50 4.09 -21.18
C LEU A 71 6.28 3.58 -19.76
N ALA A 72 5.28 2.72 -19.55
CA ALA A 72 5.03 2.11 -18.25
C ALA A 72 6.19 1.22 -17.80
N LEU A 73 6.83 0.49 -18.73
CA LEU A 73 8.00 -0.33 -18.44
C LEU A 73 9.23 0.52 -18.10
N GLN A 74 9.46 1.62 -18.83
CA GLN A 74 10.51 2.59 -18.51
C GLN A 74 10.33 3.12 -17.08
N ASP A 75 9.13 3.62 -16.76
CA ASP A 75 8.80 4.15 -15.43
C ASP A 75 8.99 3.09 -14.33
N TRP A 76 8.59 1.84 -14.60
CA TRP A 76 8.78 0.73 -13.65
C TRP A 76 10.25 0.43 -13.41
N MET A 77 11.04 0.27 -14.47
CA MET A 77 12.46 -0.07 -14.35
C MET A 77 13.28 1.04 -13.70
N GLY A 78 12.97 2.30 -14.02
CA GLY A 78 13.57 3.48 -13.38
C GLY A 78 13.20 3.60 -11.90
N THR A 79 11.95 3.28 -11.56
CA THR A 79 11.47 3.25 -10.17
C THR A 79 12.07 2.12 -9.36
N ALA A 80 12.10 0.91 -9.94
CA ALA A 80 12.57 -0.27 -9.23
C ALA A 80 14.07 -0.24 -8.97
N ALA A 81 14.84 0.31 -9.91
CA ALA A 81 16.31 0.40 -9.82
C ALA A 81 16.97 -0.95 -9.47
N PHE A 82 16.57 -2.01 -10.18
CA PHE A 82 17.12 -3.36 -10.03
C PHE A 82 18.63 -3.38 -10.28
N ASP A 83 19.41 -3.50 -9.21
CA ASP A 83 20.87 -3.35 -9.19
C ASP A 83 21.61 -4.54 -8.56
N ARG A 84 20.89 -5.58 -8.08
CA ARG A 84 21.49 -6.78 -7.47
C ARG A 84 21.33 -8.01 -8.36
N GLU A 85 22.18 -9.01 -8.16
CA GLU A 85 22.06 -10.30 -8.86
C GLU A 85 20.75 -11.03 -8.52
N GLU A 86 20.32 -10.95 -7.25
CA GLU A 86 19.04 -11.46 -6.76
C GLU A 86 17.80 -10.78 -7.41
N ASP A 87 17.98 -9.75 -8.26
CA ASP A 87 16.89 -9.11 -8.99
C ASP A 87 16.46 -9.81 -10.29
N HIS A 88 17.01 -11.00 -10.57
CA HIS A 88 16.65 -11.77 -11.76
C HIS A 88 15.14 -12.03 -11.87
N TRP A 89 14.54 -12.65 -10.85
CA TRP A 89 13.10 -12.91 -10.83
C TRP A 89 12.26 -11.67 -10.57
N PRO A 90 12.62 -10.76 -9.65
CA PRO A 90 11.99 -9.45 -9.52
C PRO A 90 11.76 -8.72 -10.85
N ARG A 91 12.79 -8.65 -11.70
CA ARG A 91 12.72 -7.99 -13.02
C ARG A 91 11.76 -8.70 -13.97
N LYS A 92 11.82 -10.03 -14.06
CA LYS A 92 10.90 -10.82 -14.90
C LYS A 92 9.45 -10.66 -14.45
N TRP A 93 9.21 -10.65 -13.15
CA TRP A 93 7.88 -10.40 -12.59
C TRP A 93 7.38 -8.99 -12.89
N ALA A 94 8.26 -8.00 -12.91
CA ALA A 94 7.91 -6.62 -13.26
C ALA A 94 7.45 -6.53 -14.73
N GLU A 95 8.22 -7.10 -15.65
CA GLU A 95 7.86 -7.19 -17.07
C GLU A 95 6.50 -7.87 -17.26
N ALA A 96 6.31 -9.05 -16.66
CA ALA A 96 5.07 -9.80 -16.75
C ALA A 96 3.87 -9.06 -16.12
N TYR A 97 4.10 -8.30 -15.04
CA TYR A 97 3.06 -7.48 -14.44
C TYR A 97 2.67 -6.30 -15.34
N VAL A 98 3.62 -5.64 -15.98
CA VAL A 98 3.34 -4.55 -16.94
C VAL A 98 2.58 -5.10 -18.15
N ASP A 99 2.93 -6.28 -18.66
CA ASP A 99 2.18 -6.98 -19.71
C ASP A 99 0.73 -7.24 -19.27
N PHE A 100 0.53 -7.75 -18.05
CA PHE A 100 -0.79 -7.98 -17.49
C PHE A 100 -1.59 -6.68 -17.36
N ALA A 101 -0.96 -5.60 -16.87
CA ALA A 101 -1.59 -4.31 -16.66
C ALA A 101 -1.95 -3.56 -17.96
N ALA A 102 -1.15 -3.72 -19.01
CA ALA A 102 -1.41 -3.20 -20.35
C ALA A 102 -2.37 -4.08 -21.17
N GLY A 103 -2.44 -5.37 -20.84
CA GLY A 103 -3.27 -6.35 -21.50
C GLY A 103 -4.56 -6.65 -20.74
N GLU A 104 -4.68 -7.89 -20.27
CA GLU A 104 -5.98 -8.44 -19.89
C GLU A 104 -6.53 -7.93 -18.55
N LYS A 105 -5.71 -7.39 -17.64
CA LYS A 105 -6.06 -7.12 -16.23
C LYS A 105 -7.37 -6.37 -16.09
N ARG A 106 -7.53 -5.25 -16.81
CA ARG A 106 -8.75 -4.42 -16.72
C ARG A 106 -9.98 -5.22 -17.16
N SER A 107 -9.91 -5.91 -18.29
CA SER A 107 -11.03 -6.70 -18.82
C SER A 107 -11.38 -7.88 -17.89
N TRP A 108 -10.37 -8.52 -17.31
CA TRP A 108 -10.51 -9.62 -16.36
C TRP A 108 -11.20 -9.16 -15.07
N LEU A 109 -10.78 -8.03 -14.50
CA LEU A 109 -11.47 -7.44 -13.33
C LEU A 109 -12.90 -7.01 -13.67
N TYR A 110 -13.12 -6.44 -14.85
CA TYR A 110 -14.45 -6.02 -15.29
C TYR A 110 -15.43 -7.21 -15.39
N ARG A 111 -14.98 -8.35 -15.94
CA ARG A 111 -15.79 -9.59 -16.01
C ARG A 111 -16.18 -10.11 -14.62
N GLN A 112 -15.36 -9.85 -13.61
CA GLN A 112 -15.65 -10.23 -12.21
C GLN A 112 -16.57 -9.25 -11.48
N GLY A 113 -17.00 -8.17 -12.14
CA GLY A 113 -17.89 -7.16 -11.57
C GLY A 113 -17.17 -5.96 -10.95
N VAL A 114 -15.83 -5.90 -11.02
CA VAL A 114 -15.07 -4.74 -10.55
C VAL A 114 -15.31 -3.57 -11.51
N ARG A 115 -15.50 -2.37 -10.94
CA ARG A 115 -15.70 -1.12 -11.67
C ARG A 115 -14.75 -0.06 -11.11
N PHE A 116 -14.51 0.99 -11.86
CA PHE A 116 -13.52 2.01 -11.53
C PHE A 116 -14.17 3.40 -11.49
N PHE A 117 -13.68 4.24 -10.58
CA PHE A 117 -13.99 5.66 -10.58
C PHE A 117 -13.42 6.29 -11.87
N PRO A 118 -14.15 7.20 -12.55
CA PRO A 118 -13.79 7.62 -13.90
C PRO A 118 -12.55 8.52 -13.97
N VAL A 119 -12.12 9.10 -12.85
CA VAL A 119 -10.95 9.99 -12.81
C VAL A 119 -9.71 9.19 -12.41
N VAL A 120 -8.68 9.24 -13.24
CA VAL A 120 -7.40 8.58 -12.99
C VAL A 120 -6.54 9.47 -12.07
N GLY A 121 -6.04 8.92 -10.98
CA GLY A 121 -5.18 9.63 -10.05
C GLY A 121 -3.71 9.64 -10.48
N TRP A 122 -2.96 10.61 -9.96
CA TRP A 122 -1.51 10.72 -10.06
C TRP A 122 -0.96 10.94 -8.64
N ALA A 123 -0.94 9.85 -7.87
CA ALA A 123 -0.67 9.93 -6.43
C ALA A 123 0.79 10.26 -6.14
N GLU A 124 1.70 9.73 -6.95
CA GLU A 124 3.14 9.94 -6.84
C GLU A 124 3.70 10.28 -8.23
N ARG A 125 4.42 11.40 -8.34
CA ARG A 125 4.83 11.96 -9.63
C ARG A 125 6.28 11.66 -10.00
N GLY A 126 7.12 11.30 -9.02
CA GLY A 126 8.56 11.34 -9.22
C GLY A 126 9.11 12.76 -9.25
N GLY A 127 10.35 12.95 -9.66
CA GLY A 127 10.91 14.30 -9.79
C GLY A 127 12.39 14.41 -10.12
N TYR A 128 13.01 13.36 -10.66
CA TYR A 128 14.42 13.33 -11.02
C TYR A 128 14.58 13.56 -12.52
N ASP A 129 15.08 12.57 -13.25
CA ASP A 129 15.12 12.55 -14.71
C ASP A 129 14.06 11.59 -15.30
N ALA A 130 14.00 11.49 -16.63
CA ALA A 130 13.03 10.66 -17.33
C ALA A 130 13.19 9.13 -17.10
N ASN A 131 14.35 8.70 -16.61
CA ASN A 131 14.65 7.32 -16.25
C ASN A 131 14.60 7.10 -14.72
N GLY A 132 14.29 8.13 -13.95
CA GLY A 132 14.22 8.08 -12.50
C GLY A 132 12.89 7.52 -12.00
N HIS A 133 12.71 7.63 -10.68
CA HIS A 133 11.47 7.24 -10.02
C HIS A 133 10.27 8.09 -10.47
N GLY A 134 9.11 7.45 -10.64
CA GLY A 134 7.81 8.07 -10.76
C GLY A 134 7.02 7.60 -11.99
N ASN A 135 5.71 7.88 -11.99
CA ASN A 135 4.89 7.70 -13.17
C ASN A 135 4.98 8.93 -14.09
N SER A 136 5.38 8.73 -15.35
CA SER A 136 5.39 9.77 -16.38
C SER A 136 3.99 10.31 -16.70
N VAL A 137 2.95 9.50 -16.48
CA VAL A 137 1.54 9.86 -16.68
C VAL A 137 0.65 9.25 -15.59
N PRO A 138 -0.55 9.79 -15.31
CA PRO A 138 -1.45 9.21 -14.31
C PRO A 138 -1.85 7.76 -14.62
N ARG A 139 -1.63 6.84 -13.67
CA ARG A 139 -1.98 5.40 -13.78
C ARG A 139 -2.76 4.83 -12.58
N PHE A 140 -3.13 5.66 -11.61
CA PHE A 140 -3.81 5.21 -10.39
C PHE A 140 -5.34 5.16 -10.55
N HIS A 141 -5.90 3.96 -10.74
CA HIS A 141 -7.33 3.78 -10.95
C HIS A 141 -8.01 3.33 -9.64
N ILE A 142 -8.96 4.12 -9.14
CA ILE A 142 -9.64 3.80 -7.88
C ILE A 142 -10.79 2.83 -8.16
N THR A 143 -10.81 1.70 -7.47
CA THR A 143 -11.93 0.75 -7.52
C THR A 143 -13.18 1.37 -6.92
N TRP A 144 -14.32 1.26 -7.61
CA TRP A 144 -15.62 1.64 -7.07
C TRP A 144 -16.02 0.65 -5.98
N GLY A 145 -16.12 1.13 -4.73
CA GLY A 145 -16.17 0.30 -3.53
C GLY A 145 -14.82 0.11 -2.84
N THR A 146 -13.73 0.72 -3.31
CA THR A 146 -12.37 0.64 -2.73
C THR A 146 -11.90 -0.81 -2.50
N GLY A 147 -11.12 -1.07 -1.43
CA GLY A 147 -10.67 -2.39 -0.99
C GLY A 147 -11.80 -3.43 -0.88
N PRO A 148 -12.92 -3.17 -0.19
CA PRO A 148 -14.01 -4.12 -0.07
C PRO A 148 -14.64 -4.47 -1.43
N GLY A 149 -14.80 -3.48 -2.30
CA GLY A 149 -15.29 -3.69 -3.67
C GLY A 149 -14.36 -4.53 -4.54
N LEU A 150 -13.05 -4.53 -4.24
CA LEU A 150 -12.07 -5.36 -4.92
C LEU A 150 -12.00 -6.79 -4.36
N VAL A 151 -12.17 -6.97 -3.05
CA VAL A 151 -12.15 -8.27 -2.37
C VAL A 151 -13.42 -9.09 -2.70
N ALA A 152 -14.59 -8.44 -2.69
CA ALA A 152 -15.89 -9.10 -2.74
C ALA A 152 -16.07 -10.10 -3.91
N PRO A 153 -15.60 -9.85 -5.15
CA PRO A 153 -15.71 -10.82 -6.23
C PRO A 153 -14.98 -12.14 -5.99
N PHE A 154 -13.81 -12.07 -5.36
CA PHE A 154 -12.99 -13.26 -5.08
C PHE A 154 -13.54 -14.01 -3.88
N GLU A 155 -13.92 -13.30 -2.82
CA GLU A 155 -14.62 -13.91 -1.68
C GLU A 155 -15.86 -14.68 -2.15
N ARG A 156 -16.70 -14.08 -3.00
CA ARG A 156 -17.90 -14.75 -3.53
C ARG A 156 -17.55 -16.07 -4.22
N ARG A 157 -16.54 -16.09 -5.10
CA ARG A 157 -16.09 -17.31 -5.80
C ARG A 157 -15.59 -18.38 -4.82
N VAL A 158 -14.88 -17.98 -3.77
CA VAL A 158 -14.44 -18.89 -2.70
C VAL A 158 -15.66 -19.49 -1.97
N ARG A 159 -16.66 -18.65 -1.62
CA ARG A 159 -17.90 -19.11 -0.98
C ARG A 159 -18.73 -20.04 -1.87
N GLU A 160 -18.77 -19.78 -3.18
CA GLU A 160 -19.35 -20.72 -4.16
C GLU A 160 -18.60 -22.06 -4.17
N GLY A 161 -17.27 -22.04 -4.01
CA GLY A 161 -16.45 -23.23 -3.79
C GLY A 161 -16.81 -23.99 -2.51
N VAL A 162 -17.09 -23.29 -1.41
CA VAL A 162 -17.60 -23.89 -0.16
C VAL A 162 -18.94 -24.57 -0.40
N ALA A 163 -19.88 -23.90 -1.06
CA ALA A 163 -21.20 -24.45 -1.36
C ALA A 163 -21.14 -25.71 -2.26
N ARG A 164 -20.11 -25.82 -3.11
CA ARG A 164 -19.83 -27.00 -3.94
C ARG A 164 -19.03 -28.10 -3.22
N GLY A 165 -18.66 -27.90 -1.95
CA GLY A 165 -17.83 -28.84 -1.20
C GLY A 165 -16.36 -28.90 -1.66
N LEU A 166 -15.91 -27.91 -2.44
CA LEU A 166 -14.52 -27.81 -2.91
C LEU A 166 -13.62 -27.07 -1.92
N VAL A 167 -14.17 -26.14 -1.12
CA VAL A 167 -13.37 -25.33 -0.19
C VAL A 167 -13.77 -25.58 1.25
N GLN A 168 -12.78 -25.81 2.10
CA GLN A 168 -12.93 -25.73 3.56
C GLN A 168 -12.28 -24.43 4.05
N LEU A 169 -13.07 -23.55 4.68
CA LEU A 169 -12.56 -22.36 5.34
C LEU A 169 -12.23 -22.71 6.79
N ARG A 170 -10.97 -22.51 7.19
CA ARG A 170 -10.48 -22.81 8.53
C ARG A 170 -9.86 -21.56 9.16
N PHE A 171 -10.74 -20.72 9.68
CA PHE A 171 -10.36 -19.56 10.49
C PHE A 171 -9.84 -19.99 11.86
N ARG A 172 -9.13 -19.10 12.53
CA ARG A 172 -8.48 -19.38 13.83
C ARG A 172 -7.49 -20.55 13.75
N HIS A 173 -6.93 -20.82 12.57
CA HIS A 173 -5.88 -21.81 12.37
C HIS A 173 -4.58 -21.08 12.08
N ARG A 174 -3.73 -20.99 13.10
CA ARG A 174 -2.41 -20.36 12.99
C ARG A 174 -1.39 -21.41 12.59
N VAL A 175 -0.86 -21.30 11.38
CA VAL A 175 0.24 -22.16 10.91
C VAL A 175 1.50 -21.89 11.73
N THR A 176 2.17 -22.95 12.14
CA THR A 176 3.42 -22.89 12.91
C THR A 176 4.54 -23.73 12.30
N GLY A 177 4.24 -24.56 11.29
CA GLY A 177 5.25 -25.39 10.64
C GLY A 177 4.82 -25.83 9.25
N LEU A 178 5.84 -26.05 8.41
CA LEU A 178 5.75 -26.75 7.15
C LEU A 178 6.77 -27.89 7.21
N SER A 179 6.43 -29.05 6.67
CA SER A 179 7.35 -30.18 6.64
C SER A 179 7.26 -30.96 5.34
N ARG A 180 8.34 -31.67 5.04
CA ARG A 180 8.52 -32.41 3.80
C ARG A 180 8.24 -33.90 4.00
N SER A 181 7.59 -34.52 3.03
CA SER A 181 7.55 -35.97 2.88
C SER A 181 7.97 -36.33 1.45
N ALA A 182 8.79 -37.37 1.31
CA ALA A 182 9.34 -37.81 0.02
C ALA A 182 9.96 -36.69 -0.85
N GLY A 183 10.55 -35.67 -0.22
CA GLY A 183 11.24 -34.56 -0.90
C GLY A 183 10.38 -33.32 -1.21
N ALA A 184 9.05 -33.42 -1.11
CA ALA A 184 8.14 -32.29 -1.33
C ALA A 184 7.54 -31.78 -0.02
N VAL A 185 7.31 -30.47 0.08
CA VAL A 185 6.53 -29.90 1.18
C VAL A 185 5.06 -30.25 0.95
N ASP A 186 4.53 -31.07 1.84
CA ASP A 186 3.17 -31.61 1.71
C ASP A 186 2.38 -31.57 3.01
N THR A 187 3.01 -31.17 4.11
CA THR A 187 2.44 -31.21 5.45
C THR A 187 2.49 -29.81 6.08
N VAL A 188 1.34 -29.36 6.57
CA VAL A 188 1.14 -28.07 7.24
C VAL A 188 0.69 -28.34 8.67
N THR A 189 1.44 -27.86 9.65
CA THR A 189 1.13 -27.99 11.08
C THR A 189 0.82 -26.64 11.71
N GLY A 190 0.01 -26.64 12.75
CA GLY A 190 -0.32 -25.42 13.44
C GLY A 190 -1.19 -25.58 14.67
N GLU A 191 -1.63 -24.44 15.16
CA GLU A 191 -2.43 -24.28 16.37
C GLU A 191 -3.84 -23.82 16.00
N ILE A 192 -4.82 -24.32 16.75
CA ILE A 192 -6.21 -23.85 16.71
C ILE A 192 -6.36 -22.82 17.82
N LEU A 193 -6.57 -21.57 17.43
CA LEU A 193 -6.81 -20.46 18.35
C LEU A 193 -8.27 -20.46 18.82
N GLU A 194 -8.51 -19.92 20.02
CA GLU A 194 -9.88 -19.78 20.51
C GLU A 194 -10.76 -18.99 19.53
N ALA A 195 -12.04 -19.38 19.46
CA ALA A 195 -13.03 -18.69 18.63
C ALA A 195 -13.12 -17.22 19.01
N SER A 196 -13.33 -16.35 18.03
CA SER A 196 -13.39 -14.91 18.26
C SER A 196 -14.45 -14.26 17.39
N ALA A 197 -15.20 -13.35 17.99
CA ALA A 197 -16.23 -12.55 17.33
C ALA A 197 -15.86 -11.05 17.28
N ILE A 198 -14.57 -10.73 17.45
CA ILE A 198 -14.10 -9.36 17.34
C ILE A 198 -14.39 -8.77 15.96
N GLU A 199 -14.50 -7.44 15.91
CA GLU A 199 -14.63 -6.76 14.64
C GLU A 199 -13.32 -6.80 13.84
N ARG A 200 -13.45 -6.69 12.52
CA ARG A 200 -12.32 -6.70 11.59
C ARG A 200 -11.25 -5.69 12.03
N GLY A 201 -9.99 -6.11 12.02
CA GLY A 201 -8.83 -5.25 12.29
C GLY A 201 -8.49 -5.09 13.77
N GLN A 202 -9.42 -5.39 14.69
CA GLN A 202 -9.10 -5.46 16.12
C GLN A 202 -8.17 -6.65 16.40
N ALA A 203 -7.41 -6.59 17.49
CA ALA A 203 -6.54 -7.69 17.89
C ALA A 203 -7.38 -8.87 18.38
N SER A 204 -7.28 -10.01 17.69
CA SER A 204 -7.87 -11.26 18.15
C SER A 204 -6.96 -11.98 19.14
N SER A 205 -7.54 -12.78 20.03
CA SER A 205 -6.78 -13.57 21.01
C SER A 205 -5.82 -14.56 20.35
N ARG A 206 -4.71 -14.84 21.02
CA ARG A 206 -3.71 -15.86 20.64
C ARG A 206 -3.69 -17.07 21.57
N SER A 207 -4.73 -17.22 22.40
CA SER A 207 -4.95 -18.39 23.24
C SER A 207 -5.16 -19.64 22.38
N VAL A 208 -4.41 -20.70 22.68
CA VAL A 208 -4.41 -21.96 21.92
C VAL A 208 -5.38 -22.94 22.57
N THR A 209 -6.25 -23.53 21.75
CA THR A 209 -7.28 -24.50 22.17
C THR A 209 -7.07 -25.89 21.58
N GLY A 210 -6.15 -26.04 20.62
CA GLY A 210 -5.81 -27.31 20.01
C GLY A 210 -4.68 -27.18 19.01
N ALA A 211 -4.36 -28.29 18.33
CA ALA A 211 -3.36 -28.35 17.27
C ALA A 211 -3.95 -29.06 16.05
N PHE A 212 -3.35 -28.84 14.88
CA PHE A 212 -3.72 -29.51 13.64
C PHE A 212 -2.49 -29.92 12.84
N GLU A 213 -2.66 -30.98 12.06
CA GLU A 213 -1.78 -31.39 10.96
C GLU A 213 -2.67 -31.63 9.74
N LEU A 214 -2.28 -31.10 8.59
CA LEU A 214 -2.99 -31.23 7.32
C LEU A 214 -2.02 -31.55 6.20
N LYS A 215 -2.45 -32.38 5.26
CA LYS A 215 -1.64 -32.77 4.10
C LYS A 215 -2.28 -32.36 2.78
N ALA A 216 -1.47 -31.84 1.86
CA ALA A 216 -1.88 -31.50 0.50
C ALA A 216 -0.74 -31.70 -0.50
N GLN A 217 -1.10 -31.81 -1.79
CA GLN A 217 -0.12 -31.92 -2.87
C GLN A 217 0.65 -30.61 -3.10
N ALA A 218 0.06 -29.46 -2.74
CA ALA A 218 0.70 -28.16 -2.81
C ALA A 218 0.26 -27.24 -1.67
N VAL A 219 1.15 -26.32 -1.28
CA VAL A 219 0.93 -25.27 -0.29
C VAL A 219 1.18 -23.89 -0.93
N ILE A 220 0.24 -22.96 -0.79
CA ILE A 220 0.39 -21.57 -1.26
C ILE A 220 0.45 -20.61 -0.07
N VAL A 221 1.59 -19.92 0.09
CA VAL A 221 1.81 -18.93 1.15
C VAL A 221 1.37 -17.54 0.68
N THR A 222 0.34 -16.99 1.33
CA THR A 222 -0.25 -15.66 1.04
C THR A 222 -0.48 -14.81 2.29
N SER A 223 0.39 -14.99 3.29
CA SER A 223 0.27 -14.49 4.66
C SER A 223 0.44 -12.98 4.86
N GLY A 224 0.84 -12.23 3.83
CA GLY A 224 1.21 -10.83 3.98
C GLY A 224 2.69 -10.63 4.35
N GLY A 225 3.06 -9.38 4.68
CA GLY A 225 4.41 -8.99 5.08
C GLY A 225 4.54 -8.73 6.58
N ILE A 226 5.50 -7.90 6.98
CA ILE A 226 5.87 -7.67 8.39
C ILE A 226 5.32 -6.36 8.97
N GLY A 227 4.53 -5.57 8.21
CA GLY A 227 4.24 -4.17 8.55
C GLY A 227 3.57 -3.93 9.92
N GLY A 228 2.91 -4.93 10.49
CA GLY A 228 2.29 -4.86 11.83
C GLY A 228 3.24 -5.25 12.95
N ASN A 229 4.42 -5.80 12.63
CA ASN A 229 5.44 -6.21 13.58
C ASN A 229 6.62 -5.22 13.55
N HIS A 230 6.54 -4.22 14.42
CA HIS A 230 7.53 -3.15 14.52
C HIS A 230 8.94 -3.63 14.93
N ASP A 231 9.05 -4.77 15.61
CA ASP A 231 10.35 -5.36 15.97
C ASP A 231 11.01 -5.99 14.73
N LEU A 232 10.25 -6.72 13.92
CA LEU A 232 10.76 -7.24 12.64
C LEU A 232 11.06 -6.13 11.64
N VAL A 233 10.27 -5.06 11.60
CA VAL A 233 10.59 -3.86 10.79
C VAL A 233 11.94 -3.29 11.21
N ARG A 234 12.23 -3.18 12.51
CA ARG A 234 13.53 -2.70 13.01
C ARG A 234 14.66 -3.67 12.70
N ALA A 235 14.43 -4.96 12.90
CA ALA A 235 15.44 -5.99 12.66
C ALA A 235 15.89 -6.07 11.20
N ASN A 236 14.99 -5.73 10.27
CA ASN A 236 15.29 -5.71 8.83
C ASN A 236 15.51 -4.29 8.29
N TRP A 237 15.63 -3.28 9.17
CA TRP A 237 15.72 -1.89 8.75
C TRP A 237 16.93 -1.68 7.83
N PRO A 238 16.80 -0.97 6.71
CA PRO A 238 17.84 -0.92 5.71
C PRO A 238 19.00 -0.06 6.21
N GLU A 239 20.23 -0.60 6.22
CA GLU A 239 21.42 0.11 6.71
C GLU A 239 21.62 1.47 6.02
N ARG A 240 21.32 1.55 4.72
CA ARG A 240 21.37 2.79 3.93
C ARG A 240 20.44 3.91 4.43
N LEU A 241 19.44 3.57 5.23
CA LEU A 241 18.52 4.52 5.87
C LEU A 241 19.01 4.93 7.27
N GLY A 242 20.12 4.40 7.78
CA GLY A 242 20.60 4.68 9.13
C GLY A 242 19.76 3.99 10.20
N ASN A 243 19.53 4.65 11.33
CA ASN A 243 18.76 4.07 12.43
C ASN A 243 17.26 4.07 12.12
N PRO A 244 16.51 3.03 12.55
CA PRO A 244 15.06 3.06 12.45
C PRO A 244 14.45 4.16 13.32
N PRO A 245 13.25 4.68 12.96
CA PRO A 245 12.55 5.69 13.74
C PRO A 245 12.30 5.24 15.20
N GLU A 246 12.42 6.18 16.15
CA GLU A 246 12.04 5.95 17.55
C GLU A 246 10.54 5.63 17.60
N LYS A 247 9.71 6.51 17.02
CA LYS A 247 8.25 6.35 16.92
C LYS A 247 7.85 5.96 15.48
N MET A 248 7.03 4.92 15.37
CA MET A 248 6.33 4.56 14.14
C MET A 248 4.85 4.30 14.44
N ILE A 249 4.00 4.57 13.46
CA ILE A 249 2.58 4.19 13.46
C ILE A 249 2.35 3.09 12.42
N SER A 250 1.27 2.33 12.54
CA SER A 250 1.01 1.14 11.72
C SER A 250 -0.16 1.34 10.77
N GLY A 251 0.10 1.20 9.47
CA GLY A 251 -0.93 1.25 8.41
C GLY A 251 -1.57 -0.10 8.12
N VAL A 252 -1.32 -1.10 8.97
CA VAL A 252 -1.83 -2.46 8.88
C VAL A 252 -2.22 -2.98 10.27
N PRO A 253 -3.19 -3.91 10.35
CA PRO A 253 -3.53 -4.57 11.61
C PRO A 253 -2.38 -5.42 12.18
N ALA A 254 -2.47 -5.74 13.47
CA ALA A 254 -1.46 -6.50 14.21
C ALA A 254 -1.17 -7.91 13.65
N HIS A 255 -2.12 -8.52 12.93
CA HIS A 255 -1.95 -9.85 12.33
C HIS A 255 -1.06 -9.87 11.07
N VAL A 256 -0.60 -8.70 10.59
CA VAL A 256 0.40 -8.61 9.51
C VAL A 256 1.78 -8.74 10.13
N ASP A 257 2.07 -9.94 10.64
CA ASP A 257 3.17 -10.22 11.57
C ASP A 257 4.42 -10.83 10.93
N GLY A 258 4.34 -11.24 9.66
CA GLY A 258 5.45 -11.83 8.92
C GLY A 258 5.80 -13.28 9.27
N LYS A 259 5.06 -13.96 10.16
CA LYS A 259 5.47 -15.25 10.74
C LYS A 259 5.81 -16.32 9.70
N MET A 260 5.03 -16.39 8.62
CA MET A 260 5.22 -17.39 7.57
C MET A 260 6.50 -17.20 6.74
N LEU A 261 7.13 -16.03 6.75
CA LEU A 261 8.40 -15.83 6.04
C LEU A 261 9.51 -16.68 6.66
N ALA A 262 9.63 -16.65 8.00
CA ALA A 262 10.59 -17.46 8.73
C ALA A 262 10.26 -18.96 8.63
N ILE A 263 8.99 -19.34 8.79
CA ILE A 263 8.57 -20.76 8.66
C ILE A 263 8.90 -21.32 7.28
N ALA A 264 8.65 -20.55 6.21
CA ALA A 264 8.97 -20.99 4.86
C ALA A 264 10.49 -21.11 4.64
N GLU A 265 11.27 -20.17 5.16
CA GLU A 265 12.74 -20.20 5.08
C GLU A 265 13.33 -21.40 5.82
N GLU A 266 12.84 -21.71 7.03
CA GLU A 266 13.23 -22.91 7.79
C GLU A 266 12.94 -24.21 7.01
N THR A 267 12.01 -24.15 6.05
CA THR A 267 11.66 -25.26 5.15
C THR A 267 12.49 -25.25 3.86
N GLY A 268 13.48 -24.36 3.74
CA GLY A 268 14.40 -24.25 2.61
C GLY A 268 13.98 -23.28 1.51
N ALA A 269 13.00 -22.40 1.77
CA ALA A 269 12.67 -21.31 0.85
C ALA A 269 13.75 -20.21 0.90
N HIS A 270 14.05 -19.62 -0.25
CA HIS A 270 14.95 -18.48 -0.33
C HIS A 270 14.19 -17.17 -0.11
N LEU A 271 14.65 -16.37 0.86
CA LEU A 271 14.10 -15.05 1.16
C LEU A 271 15.11 -13.96 0.78
N ILE A 272 14.79 -13.17 -0.25
CA ILE A 272 15.66 -12.13 -0.79
C ILE A 272 15.16 -10.72 -0.46
N ASN A 273 16.03 -9.72 -0.60
CA ASN A 273 15.68 -8.30 -0.52
C ASN A 273 14.99 -7.88 0.80
N ARG A 274 15.39 -8.45 1.95
CA ARG A 274 14.79 -8.20 3.28
C ARG A 274 14.79 -6.72 3.68
N ASP A 275 15.80 -5.99 3.21
CA ASP A 275 16.01 -4.55 3.43
C ASP A 275 15.17 -3.67 2.49
N ARG A 276 14.36 -4.23 1.59
CA ARG A 276 13.47 -3.45 0.73
C ARG A 276 12.13 -3.31 1.40
N MET A 277 11.89 -2.11 1.94
CA MET A 277 10.65 -1.76 2.65
C MET A 277 10.01 -0.52 2.06
N TRP A 278 8.69 -0.42 2.23
CA TRP A 278 7.92 0.75 1.85
C TRP A 278 7.13 1.27 3.05
N HIS A 279 7.52 2.45 3.50
CA HIS A 279 6.90 3.19 4.60
C HIS A 279 6.48 4.55 4.09
N TYR A 280 5.26 4.97 4.45
CA TYR A 280 4.80 6.28 4.05
C TYR A 280 5.32 7.33 5.03
N THR A 281 5.72 8.48 4.49
CA THR A 281 6.25 9.61 5.26
C THR A 281 5.17 10.64 5.58
N GLU A 282 3.98 10.49 5.00
CA GLU A 282 2.79 11.34 5.25
C GLU A 282 1.80 10.67 6.22
N GLY A 283 2.31 9.98 7.24
CA GLY A 283 1.49 9.26 8.22
C GLY A 283 0.92 10.17 9.31
N ILE A 284 -0.37 10.00 9.63
CA ILE A 284 -1.03 10.63 10.78
C ILE A 284 -1.66 9.56 11.68
N GLN A 285 -1.68 9.80 12.98
CA GLN A 285 -2.36 8.93 13.93
C GLN A 285 -3.87 9.04 13.71
N ASN A 286 -4.54 7.89 13.56
CA ASN A 286 -5.99 7.86 13.42
C ASN A 286 -6.64 8.33 14.73
N TRP A 287 -7.50 9.35 14.65
CA TRP A 287 -8.24 9.87 15.79
C TRP A 287 -9.29 8.87 16.30
N ASN A 288 -9.76 7.97 15.42
CA ASN A 288 -10.68 6.88 15.74
C ASN A 288 -10.04 5.53 15.34
N PRO A 289 -9.06 5.04 16.11
CA PRO A 289 -8.26 3.88 15.74
C PRO A 289 -9.08 2.58 15.77
N ILE A 290 -8.70 1.64 14.91
CA ILE A 290 -9.31 0.28 14.82
C ILE A 290 -8.36 -0.75 15.45
N TRP A 291 -7.05 -0.49 15.38
CA TRP A 291 -5.99 -1.21 16.09
C TRP A 291 -5.10 -0.21 16.85
N GLU A 292 -4.33 -0.71 17.81
CA GLU A 292 -3.59 0.09 18.80
C GLU A 292 -2.76 1.23 18.20
N ASN A 293 -1.95 0.94 17.17
CA ASN A 293 -1.08 1.92 16.50
C ASN A 293 -1.67 2.41 15.16
N HIS A 294 -2.99 2.47 15.02
CA HIS A 294 -3.63 2.76 13.73
C HIS A 294 -3.20 4.13 13.17
N GLY A 295 -2.40 4.08 12.11
CA GLY A 295 -2.00 5.22 11.32
C GLY A 295 -2.66 5.22 9.93
N ILE A 296 -2.92 6.42 9.42
CA ILE A 296 -3.47 6.63 8.08
C ILE A 296 -2.48 7.47 7.28
N ARG A 297 -2.32 7.13 6.00
CA ARG A 297 -1.55 7.97 5.08
C ARG A 297 -2.45 9.09 4.56
N VAL A 298 -1.97 10.33 4.66
CA VAL A 298 -2.46 11.42 3.84
C VAL A 298 -1.98 11.19 2.42
N LEU A 299 -2.89 11.08 1.45
CA LEU A 299 -2.56 11.29 0.05
C LEU A 299 -2.59 12.81 -0.14
N PRO A 300 -1.45 13.50 -0.36
CA PRO A 300 -1.43 14.93 -0.54
C PRO A 300 -1.53 15.30 -2.03
N GLY A 301 -1.81 16.56 -2.32
CA GLY A 301 -1.42 17.19 -3.58
C GLY A 301 -0.13 17.98 -3.37
N PRO A 302 0.46 18.53 -4.45
CA PRO A 302 1.79 19.12 -4.39
C PRO A 302 1.85 20.48 -3.66
N SER A 303 0.75 21.04 -3.16
CA SER A 303 0.71 22.44 -2.74
C SER A 303 1.19 22.70 -1.32
N SER A 304 1.07 21.73 -0.39
CA SER A 304 1.53 21.90 0.99
C SER A 304 3.02 22.20 1.06
N LEU A 305 3.44 23.14 1.89
CA LEU A 305 4.86 23.33 2.18
C LEU A 305 5.32 22.18 3.08
N TRP A 306 6.27 21.37 2.61
CA TRP A 306 6.82 20.24 3.38
C TRP A 306 8.13 20.65 4.04
N LEU A 307 8.15 20.59 5.36
CA LEU A 307 9.27 21.00 6.20
C LEU A 307 9.79 19.82 7.02
N ASP A 308 11.08 19.81 7.30
CA ASP A 308 11.67 18.94 8.31
C ASP A 308 11.23 19.35 9.74
N ALA A 309 11.70 18.61 10.74
CA ALA A 309 11.40 18.88 12.14
C ALA A 309 11.82 20.28 12.63
N ARG A 310 12.76 20.95 11.94
CA ARG A 310 13.31 22.27 12.29
C ARG A 310 12.69 23.39 11.45
N GLY A 311 11.65 23.10 10.68
CA GLY A 311 10.97 24.08 9.85
C GLY A 311 11.72 24.46 8.58
N LYS A 312 12.74 23.69 8.17
CA LYS A 312 13.42 23.87 6.88
C LYS A 312 12.70 23.08 5.81
N ARG A 313 12.47 23.68 4.65
CA ARG A 313 11.82 23.01 3.53
C ARG A 313 12.66 21.82 3.06
N LEU A 314 11.99 20.70 2.76
CA LEU A 314 12.67 19.53 2.21
C LEU A 314 13.33 19.86 0.86
N PRO A 315 14.50 19.27 0.55
CA PRO A 315 15.20 19.55 -0.69
C PRO A 315 14.40 19.06 -1.91
N VAL A 316 14.68 19.65 -3.06
CA VAL A 316 14.08 19.20 -4.33
C VAL A 316 14.59 17.80 -4.67
N PRO A 317 13.74 16.86 -5.14
CA PRO A 317 12.32 17.03 -5.51
C PRO A 317 11.32 16.55 -4.45
N LEU A 318 11.66 16.58 -3.16
CA LEU A 318 10.88 16.00 -2.06
C LEU A 318 9.67 16.85 -1.68
N PHE A 319 8.79 17.09 -2.64
CA PHE A 319 7.49 17.73 -2.46
C PHE A 319 6.43 16.68 -2.09
N PRO A 320 5.27 17.10 -1.55
CA PRO A 320 4.20 16.15 -1.23
C PRO A 320 3.75 15.37 -2.48
N GLY A 321 3.75 14.03 -2.41
CA GLY A 321 3.36 13.16 -3.52
C GLY A 321 4.37 13.08 -4.67
N PHE A 322 5.67 13.14 -4.38
CA PHE A 322 6.76 13.06 -5.37
C PHE A 322 7.63 11.81 -5.24
N ASP A 323 8.41 11.67 -4.15
CA ASP A 323 9.24 10.48 -3.89
C ASP A 323 9.22 10.11 -2.40
N THR A 324 8.41 9.12 -2.06
CA THR A 324 8.21 8.67 -0.69
C THR A 324 9.52 8.13 -0.09
N LEU A 325 10.29 7.33 -0.84
CA LEU A 325 11.52 6.74 -0.32
C LEU A 325 12.65 7.77 -0.23
N GLY A 326 12.78 8.66 -1.22
CA GLY A 326 13.70 9.79 -1.13
C GLY A 326 13.39 10.71 0.05
N THR A 327 12.11 10.92 0.35
CA THR A 327 11.68 11.62 1.55
C THR A 327 12.07 10.86 2.81
N LEU A 328 11.84 9.55 2.87
CA LEU A 328 12.22 8.74 4.02
C LEU A 328 13.75 8.79 4.26
N GLU A 329 14.54 8.62 3.20
CA GLU A 329 16.01 8.73 3.23
C GLU A 329 16.48 10.08 3.77
N HIS A 330 15.81 11.16 3.38
CA HIS A 330 16.13 12.49 3.91
C HIS A 330 15.78 12.60 5.39
N ILE A 331 14.57 12.21 5.80
CA ILE A 331 14.11 12.30 7.20
C ILE A 331 15.05 11.52 8.12
N MET A 332 15.43 10.29 7.75
CA MET A 332 16.31 9.48 8.61
C MET A 332 17.72 10.08 8.79
N LYS A 333 18.14 10.98 7.91
CA LYS A 333 19.42 11.73 8.04
C LYS A 333 19.29 12.99 8.89
N THR A 334 18.08 13.46 9.23
CA THR A 334 17.91 14.69 10.00
C THR A 334 18.06 14.49 11.52
N GLY A 335 18.04 13.24 11.98
CA GLY A 335 18.01 12.86 13.40
C GLY A 335 16.62 12.95 14.04
N TYR A 336 15.56 13.05 13.22
CA TYR A 336 14.17 13.15 13.67
C TYR A 336 13.29 12.17 12.89
N ASP A 337 12.18 11.73 13.47
CA ASP A 337 11.24 10.77 12.88
C ASP A 337 9.91 11.39 12.43
N TYR A 338 9.88 12.73 12.33
CA TYR A 338 8.69 13.48 11.93
C TYR A 338 9.02 14.67 11.04
N THR A 339 8.01 15.11 10.30
CA THR A 339 8.05 16.30 9.43
C THR A 339 6.77 17.10 9.59
N TRP A 340 6.68 18.24 8.92
CA TRP A 340 5.49 19.10 8.92
C TRP A 340 4.99 19.37 7.52
N PHE A 341 3.68 19.22 7.32
CA PHE A 341 3.00 20.02 6.31
C PHE A 341 2.55 21.34 6.90
N VAL A 342 2.77 22.43 6.19
CA VAL A 342 2.17 23.75 6.46
C VAL A 342 1.36 24.17 5.23
N LEU A 343 0.09 24.48 5.45
CA LEU A 343 -0.90 24.75 4.41
C LEU A 343 -2.07 25.58 4.95
N ASP A 344 -3.10 25.75 4.14
CA ASP A 344 -4.34 26.45 4.49
C ASP A 344 -5.57 25.58 4.18
N GLN A 345 -6.76 26.08 4.55
CA GLN A 345 -8.02 25.36 4.36
C GLN A 345 -8.33 25.07 2.88
N LYS A 346 -7.99 25.96 1.96
CA LYS A 346 -8.24 25.73 0.52
C LYS A 346 -7.36 24.63 -0.03
N ILE A 347 -6.10 24.54 0.42
CA ILE A 347 -5.21 23.44 0.06
C ILE A 347 -5.76 22.14 0.67
N ILE A 348 -5.96 22.07 1.98
CA ILE A 348 -6.34 20.80 2.62
C ILE A 348 -7.66 20.25 2.08
N GLY A 349 -8.63 21.15 1.87
CA GLY A 349 -9.96 20.79 1.41
C GLY A 349 -10.00 20.18 0.02
N LYS A 350 -9.07 20.60 -0.85
CA LYS A 350 -8.95 20.08 -2.21
C LYS A 350 -7.96 18.92 -2.31
N GLU A 351 -6.86 19.00 -1.59
CA GLU A 351 -5.68 18.15 -1.78
C GLU A 351 -5.52 17.03 -0.75
N PHE A 352 -6.24 16.99 0.36
CA PHE A 352 -6.14 15.84 1.27
C PHE A 352 -7.16 14.77 0.92
N ALA A 353 -6.65 13.57 0.68
CA ALA A 353 -7.43 12.34 0.71
C ALA A 353 -6.77 11.38 1.71
N LEU A 354 -7.53 10.45 2.26
CA LEU A 354 -7.07 9.51 3.28
C LEU A 354 -7.07 8.10 2.70
N SER A 355 -6.03 7.31 2.97
CA SER A 355 -5.80 6.01 2.30
C SER A 355 -6.74 4.87 2.72
N GLY A 356 -7.46 5.01 3.83
CA GLY A 356 -8.33 3.96 4.37
C GLY A 356 -9.68 3.88 3.66
N SER A 357 -10.17 2.67 3.37
CA SER A 357 -11.54 2.49 2.84
C SER A 357 -12.60 3.08 3.76
N GLU A 358 -12.40 2.97 5.06
CA GLU A 358 -13.25 3.52 6.12
C GLU A 358 -13.26 5.05 6.14
N GLN A 359 -12.23 5.69 5.59
CA GLN A 359 -12.13 7.14 5.46
C GLN A 359 -12.74 7.68 4.16
N ASN A 360 -13.33 6.80 3.33
CA ASN A 360 -13.92 7.18 2.04
C ASN A 360 -15.33 6.57 1.89
N PRO A 361 -16.28 6.91 2.79
CA PRO A 361 -17.62 6.31 2.79
C PRO A 361 -18.38 6.52 1.47
N ASP A 362 -18.11 7.62 0.77
CA ASP A 362 -18.66 7.92 -0.55
C ASP A 362 -18.27 6.87 -1.61
N LEU A 363 -16.97 6.56 -1.69
CA LEU A 363 -16.44 5.61 -2.66
C LEU A 363 -16.69 4.16 -2.21
N THR A 364 -16.50 3.87 -0.92
CA THR A 364 -16.68 2.53 -0.33
C THR A 364 -18.14 2.11 -0.36
N GLY A 365 -19.05 3.02 0.02
CA GLY A 365 -20.50 2.82 -0.03
C GLY A 365 -21.09 2.92 -1.44
N LYS A 366 -20.27 3.19 -2.46
CA LYS A 366 -20.70 3.32 -3.87
C LYS A 366 -21.82 4.34 -4.06
N SER A 367 -21.74 5.46 -3.32
CA SER A 367 -22.78 6.48 -3.27
C SER A 367 -22.45 7.65 -4.17
N ILE A 368 -23.11 7.72 -5.33
CA ILE A 368 -22.98 8.85 -6.27
C ILE A 368 -23.41 10.16 -5.58
N LYS A 369 -24.45 10.11 -4.74
CA LYS A 369 -24.94 11.26 -3.97
C LYS A 369 -23.84 11.81 -3.06
N ASP A 370 -23.17 10.96 -2.31
CA ASP A 370 -22.15 11.40 -1.35
C ASP A 370 -20.88 11.89 -2.05
N VAL A 371 -20.55 11.35 -3.22
CA VAL A 371 -19.49 11.91 -4.09
C VAL A 371 -19.83 13.36 -4.50
N PHE A 372 -21.08 13.64 -4.88
CA PHE A 372 -21.50 15.01 -5.21
C PHE A 372 -21.49 15.95 -4.01
N ILE A 373 -21.87 15.46 -2.82
CA ILE A 373 -21.80 16.23 -1.57
C ILE A 373 -20.34 16.58 -1.25
N ARG A 374 -19.44 15.59 -1.30
CA ARG A 374 -18.00 15.78 -1.09
C ARG A 374 -17.41 16.81 -2.05
N ALA A 375 -17.80 16.77 -3.33
CA ALA A 375 -17.30 17.70 -4.35
C ALA A 375 -17.71 19.17 -4.11
N ARG A 376 -18.72 19.43 -3.26
CA ARG A 376 -19.19 20.78 -2.89
C ARG A 376 -18.75 21.24 -1.51
N ALA A 377 -18.17 20.36 -0.70
CA ALA A 377 -17.71 20.70 0.63
C ALA A 377 -16.38 21.47 0.56
N ASP A 378 -16.20 22.46 1.45
CA ASP A 378 -14.94 23.17 1.56
C ASP A 378 -13.82 22.24 2.06
N VAL A 379 -14.15 21.34 3.00
CA VAL A 379 -13.27 20.26 3.46
C VAL A 379 -14.08 18.97 3.54
N PRO A 380 -13.59 17.84 2.98
CA PRO A 380 -14.27 16.55 3.11
C PRO A 380 -14.47 16.15 4.57
N GLY A 381 -15.64 15.60 4.90
CA GLY A 381 -16.01 15.24 6.29
C GLY A 381 -14.94 14.45 7.06
N PRO A 382 -14.36 13.37 6.50
CA PRO A 382 -13.27 12.63 7.15
C PRO A 382 -12.04 13.50 7.45
N VAL A 383 -11.60 14.33 6.49
CA VAL A 383 -10.47 15.27 6.69
C VAL A 383 -10.80 16.31 7.75
N LYS A 384 -12.04 16.82 7.76
CA LYS A 384 -12.51 17.76 8.77
C LYS A 384 -12.48 17.14 10.18
N ALA A 385 -12.86 15.86 10.33
CA ALA A 385 -12.76 15.16 11.60
C ALA A 385 -11.31 15.07 12.11
N PHE A 386 -10.35 14.84 11.22
CA PHE A 386 -8.92 14.90 11.58
C PHE A 386 -8.46 16.31 11.98
N MET A 387 -8.94 17.36 11.30
CA MET A 387 -8.64 18.73 11.72
C MET A 387 -9.18 19.05 13.11
N ASP A 388 -10.35 18.49 13.47
CA ASP A 388 -11.04 18.82 14.71
C ASP A 388 -10.61 17.93 15.90
N GLN A 389 -10.17 16.69 15.64
CA GLN A 389 -9.89 15.67 16.68
C GLN A 389 -8.48 15.07 16.61
N GLY A 390 -7.76 15.28 15.50
CA GLY A 390 -6.48 14.64 15.24
C GLY A 390 -5.36 15.24 16.07
N VAL A 391 -4.65 14.40 16.81
CA VAL A 391 -3.53 14.81 17.68
C VAL A 391 -2.35 15.41 16.93
N ASP A 392 -2.24 15.14 15.62
CA ASP A 392 -1.17 15.65 14.76
C ASP A 392 -1.51 17.02 14.11
N PHE A 393 -2.71 17.57 14.33
CA PHE A 393 -3.19 18.78 13.65
C PHE A 393 -3.11 20.02 14.55
N VAL A 394 -2.62 21.12 13.97
CA VAL A 394 -2.69 22.47 14.54
C VAL A 394 -3.43 23.35 13.55
N VAL A 395 -4.54 23.96 13.97
CA VAL A 395 -5.39 24.79 13.10
C VAL A 395 -5.55 26.17 13.72
N GLU A 396 -4.99 27.19 13.08
CA GLU A 396 -4.85 28.52 13.66
C GLU A 396 -5.11 29.65 12.65
N LYS A 397 -5.48 30.82 13.15
CA LYS A 397 -5.82 31.99 12.29
C LYS A 397 -4.60 32.77 11.81
N ASP A 398 -3.48 32.66 12.52
CA ASP A 398 -2.26 33.40 12.25
C ASP A 398 -1.02 32.53 12.45
N LEU A 399 0.08 32.94 11.82
CA LEU A 399 1.31 32.17 11.79
C LEU A 399 1.98 32.04 13.17
N GLY A 400 1.89 33.06 14.03
CA GLY A 400 2.52 33.01 15.35
C GLY A 400 1.80 32.01 16.25
N SER A 401 0.48 31.98 16.22
CA SER A 401 -0.33 30.96 16.90
C SER A 401 -0.04 29.56 16.35
N LEU A 402 0.07 29.42 15.03
CA LEU A 402 0.42 28.15 14.38
C LEU A 402 1.77 27.62 14.87
N VAL A 403 2.81 28.46 14.89
CA VAL A 403 4.17 28.07 15.33
C VAL A 403 4.19 27.68 16.80
N ARG A 404 3.46 28.40 17.67
CA ARG A 404 3.32 28.01 19.08
C ARG A 404 2.68 26.62 19.21
N GLY A 405 1.63 26.34 18.44
CA GLY A 405 0.99 25.04 18.43
C GLY A 405 1.90 23.93 17.89
N MET A 406 2.65 24.19 16.81
CA MET A 406 3.64 23.23 16.27
C MET A 406 4.69 22.85 17.32
N ASN A 407 5.27 23.87 17.98
CA ASN A 407 6.28 23.67 19.02
C ASN A 407 5.72 23.00 20.29
N ALA A 408 4.41 23.11 20.56
CA ALA A 408 3.77 22.44 21.69
C ALA A 408 3.55 20.93 21.47
N LEU A 409 3.56 20.46 20.21
CA LEU A 409 3.41 19.03 19.86
C LEU A 409 4.75 18.27 19.82
N THR A 410 5.87 18.96 20.04
CA THR A 410 7.21 18.38 19.96
C THR A 410 7.93 18.45 21.30
N LYS A 411 8.87 17.53 21.54
CA LYS A 411 9.68 17.51 22.78
C LYS A 411 10.49 18.81 22.94
N GLU A 412 10.91 19.41 21.82
CA GLU A 412 11.70 20.64 21.75
C GLU A 412 11.02 21.65 20.82
N PRO A 413 11.03 22.96 21.14
CA PRO A 413 10.44 24.01 20.31
C PRO A 413 11.41 24.39 19.16
N LEU A 414 11.44 23.59 18.11
CA LEU A 414 12.42 23.71 17.03
C LEU A 414 12.05 24.69 15.91
N ILE A 415 10.79 25.15 15.86
CA ILE A 415 10.29 26.01 14.78
C ILE A 415 10.43 27.48 15.17
N ASP A 416 11.23 28.23 14.41
CA ASP A 416 11.32 29.69 14.50
C ASP A 416 10.29 30.37 13.59
N GLU A 417 9.49 31.29 14.13
CA GLU A 417 8.44 31.97 13.37
C GLU A 417 9.01 32.84 12.25
N ALA A 418 10.11 33.56 12.49
CA ALA A 418 10.66 34.49 11.52
C ALA A 418 11.27 33.76 10.31
N GLU A 419 11.91 32.63 10.55
CA GLU A 419 12.41 31.74 9.50
C GLU A 419 11.28 31.11 8.71
N LEU A 420 10.27 30.53 9.38
CA LEU A 420 9.12 29.93 8.69
C LEU A 420 8.37 30.96 7.85
N ARG A 421 8.14 32.16 8.41
CA ARG A 421 7.52 33.27 7.68
C ARG A 421 8.32 33.62 6.41
N ARG A 422 9.64 33.66 6.50
CA ARG A 422 10.52 33.97 5.37
C ARG A 422 10.38 32.94 4.26
N GLU A 423 10.32 31.65 4.60
CA GLU A 423 10.13 30.57 3.62
C GLU A 423 8.76 30.68 2.93
N ILE A 424 7.68 30.80 3.71
CA ILE A 424 6.31 30.90 3.16
C ILE A 424 6.18 32.14 2.26
N VAL A 425 6.66 33.31 2.71
CA VAL A 425 6.60 34.55 1.92
C VAL A 425 7.42 34.44 0.63
N SER A 426 8.56 33.76 0.65
CA SER A 426 9.39 33.55 -0.54
C SER A 426 8.64 32.70 -1.57
N ARG A 427 8.07 31.56 -1.15
CA ARG A 427 7.20 30.73 -2.00
C ARG A 427 5.99 31.51 -2.52
N ASP A 428 5.31 32.25 -1.67
CA ASP A 428 4.07 32.99 -2.01
C ASP A 428 4.31 34.12 -3.03
N ARG A 429 5.52 34.68 -3.09
CA ARG A 429 5.91 35.64 -4.14
C ARG A 429 6.00 34.97 -5.52
N GLU A 430 6.49 33.74 -5.58
CA GLU A 430 6.65 32.96 -6.82
C GLU A 430 5.31 32.51 -7.41
N VAL A 431 4.27 32.35 -6.58
CA VAL A 431 2.91 31.98 -7.02
C VAL A 431 2.34 32.94 -8.07
N ALA A 432 2.54 34.25 -7.88
CA ALA A 432 2.01 35.29 -8.77
C ALA A 432 2.86 35.48 -10.04
N ASN A 433 4.10 34.98 -10.05
CA ASN A 433 5.02 35.12 -11.16
C ASN A 433 4.86 33.97 -12.17
N PRO A 434 4.38 34.20 -13.41
CA PRO A 434 4.25 33.13 -14.40
C PRO A 434 5.60 32.45 -14.75
N PHE A 435 6.73 33.14 -14.55
CA PHE A 435 8.09 32.64 -14.80
C PHE A 435 8.83 32.25 -13.50
N THR A 436 8.14 31.54 -12.60
CA THR A 436 8.69 31.10 -11.30
C THR A 436 10.02 30.36 -11.44
N LYS A 437 10.91 30.48 -10.44
CA LYS A 437 12.08 29.58 -10.29
C LYS A 437 11.90 28.53 -9.18
N ASP A 438 10.83 28.64 -8.40
CA ASP A 438 10.48 27.64 -7.38
C ASP A 438 9.92 26.38 -8.05
N LEU A 439 10.63 25.26 -7.89
CA LEU A 439 10.32 23.99 -8.53
C LEU A 439 9.03 23.34 -8.01
N GLN A 440 8.60 23.64 -6.77
CA GLN A 440 7.29 23.19 -6.29
C GLN A 440 6.18 23.98 -6.98
N ILE A 441 6.33 25.30 -7.16
CA ILE A 441 5.33 26.09 -7.90
C ILE A 441 5.26 25.63 -9.36
N MET A 442 6.40 25.30 -9.98
CA MET A 442 6.40 24.66 -11.32
C MET A 442 5.64 23.33 -11.30
N ALA A 443 5.89 22.47 -10.31
CA ALA A 443 5.21 21.19 -10.14
C ALA A 443 3.68 21.34 -9.96
N ILE A 444 3.22 22.28 -9.13
CA ILE A 444 1.79 22.54 -8.93
C ILE A 444 1.15 22.98 -10.25
N ARG A 445 1.81 23.85 -11.03
CA ARG A 445 1.33 24.27 -12.35
C ARG A 445 1.30 23.10 -13.33
N GLY A 446 2.34 22.28 -13.34
CA GLY A 446 2.44 21.05 -14.14
C GLY A 446 1.31 20.06 -13.85
N ALA A 447 1.05 19.77 -12.57
CA ALA A 447 -0.05 18.90 -12.16
C ALA A 447 -1.41 19.39 -12.70
N ARG A 448 -1.64 20.71 -12.69
CA ARG A 448 -2.87 21.32 -13.20
C ARG A 448 -3.02 21.32 -14.73
N ASN A 449 -1.99 20.93 -15.49
CA ASN A 449 -2.14 20.68 -16.93
C ASN A 449 -2.95 19.40 -17.17
N TYR A 450 -2.96 18.47 -16.22
CA TYR A 450 -3.86 17.32 -16.24
C TYR A 450 -5.25 17.72 -15.75
N LEU A 451 -6.27 17.45 -16.57
CA LEU A 451 -7.66 17.84 -16.29
C LEU A 451 -8.20 17.24 -14.98
N GLY A 452 -7.89 15.97 -14.70
CA GLY A 452 -8.33 15.30 -13.47
C GLY A 452 -7.80 16.02 -12.23
N ASP A 453 -6.51 16.35 -12.23
CA ASP A 453 -5.87 17.08 -11.14
C ASP A 453 -6.43 18.49 -11.00
N LYS A 454 -6.53 19.25 -12.10
CA LYS A 454 -7.06 20.62 -12.10
C LYS A 454 -8.44 20.72 -11.46
N LEU A 455 -9.32 19.76 -11.78
CA LEU A 455 -10.70 19.74 -11.34
C LEU A 455 -10.82 19.23 -9.90
N ILE A 456 -10.22 18.07 -9.60
CA ILE A 456 -10.58 17.28 -8.42
C ILE A 456 -9.48 17.26 -7.37
N ARG A 457 -8.21 17.39 -7.78
CA ARG A 457 -7.07 17.10 -6.90
C ARG A 457 -6.31 18.33 -6.44
N THR A 458 -5.78 19.12 -7.37
CA THR A 458 -4.78 20.16 -7.08
C THR A 458 -5.44 21.52 -6.94
N ALA A 459 -5.22 22.20 -5.82
CA ALA A 459 -5.68 23.55 -5.55
C ALA A 459 -5.17 24.53 -6.61
N ALA A 460 -5.92 25.59 -6.88
CA ALA A 460 -5.38 26.68 -7.69
C ALA A 460 -4.23 27.34 -6.93
N PRO A 461 -3.06 27.62 -7.55
CA PRO A 461 -1.96 28.28 -6.86
C PRO A 461 -2.41 29.60 -6.23
N HIS A 462 -2.18 29.74 -4.93
CA HIS A 462 -2.46 30.95 -4.17
C HIS A 462 -1.43 31.07 -3.04
N ARG A 463 -1.44 32.23 -2.37
CA ARG A 463 -0.57 32.50 -1.24
C ARG A 463 -1.10 31.77 -0.01
N ILE A 464 -0.24 31.02 0.68
CA ILE A 464 -0.60 30.31 1.92
C ILE A 464 -1.03 31.33 2.99
N LEU A 465 -0.38 32.50 3.05
CA LEU A 465 -0.72 33.55 4.03
C LEU A 465 -1.91 34.44 3.61
N ASP A 466 -2.67 34.11 2.56
CA ASP A 466 -3.91 34.84 2.24
C ASP A 466 -4.99 34.51 3.30
N PRO A 467 -5.46 35.48 4.10
CA PRO A 467 -6.49 35.22 5.11
C PRO A 467 -7.79 34.67 4.51
N LYS A 468 -8.07 34.92 3.22
CA LYS A 468 -9.25 34.37 2.51
C LYS A 468 -9.09 32.90 2.13
N ALA A 469 -7.91 32.32 2.32
CA ALA A 469 -7.65 30.89 2.13
C ALA A 469 -7.61 30.12 3.46
N GLY A 470 -7.56 30.84 4.59
CA GLY A 470 -7.38 30.27 5.91
C GLY A 470 -8.60 29.49 6.48
N PRO A 471 -8.47 28.94 7.70
CA PRO A 471 -7.32 29.07 8.61
C PRO A 471 -6.04 28.40 8.10
N LEU A 472 -4.91 28.75 8.72
CA LEU A 472 -3.65 28.06 8.54
C LEU A 472 -3.67 26.72 9.29
N ILE A 473 -2.97 25.74 8.72
CA ILE A 473 -2.94 24.38 9.21
C ILE A 473 -1.50 23.89 9.19
N ALA A 474 -1.09 23.25 10.28
CA ALA A 474 0.12 22.46 10.34
C ALA A 474 -0.24 21.02 10.70
N VAL A 475 0.38 20.06 10.03
CA VAL A 475 0.16 18.63 10.26
C VAL A 475 1.50 17.98 10.55
N ARG A 476 1.65 17.41 11.75
CA ARG A 476 2.80 16.61 12.14
C ARG A 476 2.71 15.25 11.46
N LEU A 477 3.67 14.92 10.61
CA LEU A 477 3.70 13.68 9.88
C LEU A 477 4.66 12.70 10.54
N ASN A 478 4.27 11.44 10.60
CA ASN A 478 4.98 10.34 11.24
C ASN A 478 5.35 9.29 10.18
N ILE A 479 6.39 8.49 10.45
CA ILE A 479 6.70 7.32 9.62
C ILE A 479 5.64 6.23 9.87
N LEU A 480 4.95 5.85 8.79
CA LEU A 480 3.88 4.87 8.77
C LEU A 480 4.37 3.56 8.16
N THR A 481 4.49 2.51 8.99
CA THR A 481 4.82 1.17 8.50
C THR A 481 3.70 0.69 7.59
N ARG A 482 4.07 0.04 6.47
CA ARG A 482 3.06 -0.42 5.51
C ARG A 482 3.40 -1.74 4.84
N LYS A 483 4.54 -1.83 4.16
CA LYS A 483 4.88 -2.98 3.30
C LYS A 483 6.34 -3.40 3.42
N THR A 484 6.56 -4.70 3.22
CA THR A 484 7.84 -5.23 2.70
C THR A 484 7.74 -5.37 1.20
N LEU A 485 8.78 -4.91 0.49
CA LEU A 485 8.93 -5.09 -0.95
C LEU A 485 9.71 -6.36 -1.26
N GLY A 486 10.61 -6.78 -0.37
CA GLY A 486 11.22 -8.11 -0.39
C GLY A 486 10.25 -9.23 0.00
N GLY A 487 10.66 -10.48 -0.22
CA GLY A 487 9.86 -11.65 0.15
C GLY A 487 10.43 -12.95 -0.40
N LEU A 488 9.60 -14.00 -0.36
CA LEU A 488 9.93 -15.32 -0.88
C LEU A 488 10.21 -15.23 -2.37
N GLU A 489 11.37 -15.70 -2.81
CA GLU A 489 11.74 -15.72 -4.21
C GLU A 489 10.87 -16.73 -4.97
N THR A 490 10.30 -16.31 -6.10
CA THR A 490 9.44 -17.18 -6.91
C THR A 490 9.72 -17.03 -8.40
N ASP A 491 9.65 -18.12 -9.15
CA ASP A 491 9.63 -18.05 -10.61
C ASP A 491 8.29 -17.49 -11.15
N LEU A 492 8.14 -17.35 -12.47
CA LEU A 492 6.91 -16.86 -13.11
C LEU A 492 5.70 -17.82 -13.00
N SER A 493 5.88 -19.02 -12.46
CA SER A 493 4.79 -19.93 -12.08
C SER A 493 4.45 -19.82 -10.58
N SER A 494 4.99 -18.82 -9.89
CA SER A 494 4.86 -18.61 -8.45
C SER A 494 5.39 -19.75 -7.59
N ARG A 495 6.23 -20.64 -8.15
CA ARG A 495 6.92 -21.68 -7.36
C ARG A 495 7.98 -21.02 -6.52
N VAL A 496 7.99 -21.28 -5.22
CA VAL A 496 9.04 -20.79 -4.33
C VAL A 496 10.36 -21.45 -4.71
N LEU A 497 11.45 -20.69 -4.68
CA LEU A 497 12.78 -21.19 -5.00
C LEU A 497 13.58 -21.44 -3.72
N THR A 498 14.52 -22.37 -3.83
CA THR A 498 15.59 -22.58 -2.85
C THR A 498 16.77 -21.64 -3.16
N GLU A 499 17.74 -21.54 -2.26
CA GLU A 499 18.95 -20.72 -2.48
C GLU A 499 19.72 -21.13 -3.75
N GLY A 500 19.64 -22.41 -4.14
CA GLY A 500 20.23 -22.92 -5.38
C GLY A 500 19.48 -22.51 -6.66
N GLY A 501 18.34 -21.84 -6.54
CA GLY A 501 17.49 -21.43 -7.67
C GLY A 501 16.52 -22.51 -8.17
N ASP A 502 16.59 -23.72 -7.63
CA ASP A 502 15.64 -24.80 -7.94
C ASP A 502 14.31 -24.60 -7.20
N PRO A 503 13.16 -24.99 -7.79
CA PRO A 503 11.88 -24.97 -7.10
C PRO A 503 11.90 -25.78 -5.80
N LEU A 504 11.40 -25.17 -4.73
CA LEU A 504 11.03 -25.87 -3.51
C LEU A 504 9.73 -26.66 -3.78
N GLU A 505 9.89 -27.96 -4.03
CA GLU A 505 8.80 -28.85 -4.41
C GLU A 505 7.59 -28.75 -3.46
N GLY A 506 6.40 -28.54 -4.04
CA GLY A 506 5.15 -28.38 -3.31
C GLY A 506 4.84 -26.98 -2.79
N VAL A 507 5.75 -26.00 -2.88
CA VAL A 507 5.54 -24.66 -2.30
C VAL A 507 5.38 -23.57 -3.36
N TYR A 508 4.34 -22.77 -3.19
CA TYR A 508 4.06 -21.56 -3.96
C TYR A 508 3.91 -20.36 -3.03
N ALA A 509 4.15 -19.16 -3.52
CA ALA A 509 3.91 -17.94 -2.77
C ALA A 509 3.32 -16.83 -3.64
N ALA A 510 2.51 -15.98 -3.03
CA ALA A 510 1.89 -14.85 -3.71
C ALA A 510 1.58 -13.70 -2.74
N GLY A 511 1.31 -12.53 -3.31
CA GLY A 511 1.08 -11.33 -2.52
C GLY A 511 2.35 -10.85 -1.82
N GLU A 512 2.19 -10.18 -0.68
CA GLU A 512 3.30 -9.50 0.00
C GLU A 512 4.33 -10.48 0.53
N ALA A 513 3.90 -11.70 0.85
CA ALA A 513 4.78 -12.78 1.28
C ALA A 513 5.84 -13.13 0.21
N ALA A 514 5.54 -12.89 -1.06
CA ALA A 514 6.45 -13.09 -2.20
C ALA A 514 7.06 -11.77 -2.72
N GLY A 515 7.07 -10.69 -1.93
CA GLY A 515 7.50 -9.36 -2.41
C GLY A 515 6.62 -8.80 -3.54
N PHE A 516 5.36 -9.26 -3.58
CA PHE A 516 4.40 -9.13 -4.69
C PHE A 516 4.83 -9.76 -6.03
N GLY A 517 5.80 -10.69 -5.99
CA GLY A 517 6.13 -11.70 -7.00
C GLY A 517 7.62 -11.76 -7.32
N GLY A 518 8.29 -12.89 -7.14
CA GLY A 518 9.73 -12.99 -7.36
C GLY A 518 10.57 -12.44 -6.21
N GLY A 519 9.97 -12.16 -5.05
CA GLY A 519 10.67 -11.67 -3.86
C GLY A 519 11.11 -10.21 -3.96
N GLY A 520 10.54 -9.44 -4.90
CA GLY A 520 11.00 -8.06 -5.07
C GLY A 520 10.46 -7.29 -6.27
N VAL A 521 9.27 -7.58 -6.80
CA VAL A 521 8.79 -7.03 -8.10
C VAL A 521 8.89 -5.50 -8.25
N HIS A 522 8.91 -4.78 -7.14
CA HIS A 522 9.02 -3.32 -7.09
C HIS A 522 10.46 -2.81 -6.99
N GLY A 523 11.46 -3.65 -6.78
CA GLY A 523 12.80 -3.18 -6.43
C GLY A 523 12.77 -2.31 -5.17
N TYR A 524 13.45 -1.17 -5.19
CA TYR A 524 13.53 -0.27 -4.04
C TYR A 524 12.29 0.59 -3.82
N ARG A 525 11.56 0.96 -4.89
CA ARG A 525 10.42 1.88 -4.82
C ARG A 525 9.21 1.33 -5.55
N SER A 526 8.01 1.67 -5.10
CA SER A 526 6.78 1.26 -5.78
C SER A 526 6.18 2.39 -6.60
N LEU A 527 5.64 2.06 -7.76
CA LEU A 527 4.65 2.90 -8.45
C LEU A 527 3.28 2.78 -7.75
N GLU A 528 2.41 3.77 -7.88
CA GLU A 528 1.10 3.72 -7.24
C GLU A 528 0.14 2.71 -7.89
N GLY A 529 -0.69 2.07 -7.07
CA GLY A 529 -1.70 1.11 -7.52
C GLY A 529 -1.15 -0.26 -7.91
N THR A 530 0.13 -0.52 -7.66
CA THR A 530 0.77 -1.80 -8.01
C THR A 530 0.58 -2.86 -6.94
N PHE A 531 0.54 -2.51 -5.64
CA PHE A 531 0.44 -3.51 -4.56
C PHE A 531 -0.78 -4.43 -4.66
N LEU A 532 -1.99 -3.87 -4.76
CA LEU A 532 -3.21 -4.67 -4.90
C LEU A 532 -3.22 -5.45 -6.21
N GLY A 533 -2.71 -4.84 -7.29
CA GLY A 533 -2.56 -5.52 -8.56
C GLY A 533 -1.58 -6.69 -8.47
N GLY A 534 -0.47 -6.55 -7.76
CA GLY A 534 0.53 -7.59 -7.53
C GLY A 534 -0.06 -8.75 -6.73
N CYS A 535 -0.88 -8.48 -5.71
CA CYS A 535 -1.66 -9.52 -5.02
C CYS A 535 -2.55 -10.31 -5.99
N LEU A 536 -3.29 -9.62 -6.85
CA LEU A 536 -4.18 -10.25 -7.82
C LEU A 536 -3.42 -11.07 -8.86
N PHE A 537 -2.33 -10.51 -9.39
CA PHE A 537 -1.53 -11.12 -10.44
C PHE A 537 -0.82 -12.37 -9.93
N SER A 538 0.01 -12.23 -8.88
CA SER A 538 0.72 -13.37 -8.28
C SER A 538 -0.25 -14.41 -7.69
N GLY A 539 -1.36 -13.99 -7.05
CA GLY A 539 -2.36 -14.91 -6.52
C GLY A 539 -3.03 -15.75 -7.61
N ARG A 540 -3.44 -15.11 -8.70
CA ARG A 540 -3.99 -15.79 -9.89
C ARG A 540 -2.96 -16.76 -10.49
N THR A 541 -1.71 -16.34 -10.63
CA THR A 541 -0.64 -17.17 -11.17
C THR A 541 -0.39 -18.41 -10.32
N ALA A 542 -0.26 -18.23 -9.00
CA ALA A 542 -0.07 -19.34 -8.05
C ALA A 542 -1.25 -20.32 -8.08
N GLY A 543 -2.49 -19.84 -8.06
CA GLY A 543 -3.68 -20.69 -8.12
C GLY A 543 -3.73 -21.53 -9.39
N ARG A 544 -3.39 -20.96 -10.55
CA ARG A 544 -3.35 -21.67 -11.84
C ARG A 544 -2.21 -22.69 -11.92
N ALA A 545 -1.03 -22.31 -11.45
CA ALA A 545 0.13 -23.20 -11.46
C ALA A 545 -0.11 -24.41 -10.55
N ALA A 546 -0.59 -24.18 -9.32
CA ALA A 546 -0.94 -25.24 -8.39
C ALA A 546 -2.09 -26.12 -8.91
N ALA A 547 -3.11 -25.55 -9.56
CA ALA A 547 -4.18 -26.32 -10.19
C ALA A 547 -3.67 -27.27 -11.28
N LYS A 548 -2.65 -26.86 -12.05
CA LYS A 548 -2.02 -27.68 -13.08
C LYS A 548 -1.10 -28.76 -12.49
N ALA A 549 -0.40 -28.44 -11.40
CA ALA A 549 0.51 -29.38 -10.73
C ALA A 549 -0.23 -30.49 -10.00
N THR A 550 -1.41 -30.20 -9.48
CA THR A 550 -2.27 -31.14 -8.73
C THR A 550 -3.33 -31.82 -9.61
N ALA A 551 -3.05 -31.85 -10.92
CA ALA A 551 -4.08 -32.05 -11.94
C ALA A 551 -4.65 -33.45 -12.06
#